data_AF-A0A0N1C5Z7-F1
#
_entry.id   AF-A0A0N1C5Z7-F1
#
_cell.length_a   1.000
_cell.length_b   1.000
_cell.length_c   1.000
_cell.angle_alpha   90.00
_cell.angle_beta   90.00
_cell.angle_gamma   90.00
#
_symmetry.space_group_name_H-M   'P 1'
#
loop_
_entity.id
_entity.type
_entity.pdbx_description
1 polymer ?
#
loop_
_entity_poly.entity_id
_entity_poly.type
_entity_poly.pdbx_seq_one_letter_code
_entity_poly.pdbx_strand_id
1 'polypeptide(L)'
;MKHSEIGSRPTLSGKDRMTQALLAHVRPTHFITLSLCQARQIQGEHHGYTWLQGDDTIYSNVHLSFMRSLSKRLTPRVAWDRYQPMLPSTCAVEGGKHGVRNHLHLSIAKPYDVSEEDFRMAICCTAAGNPWIMNGEYAVDIKTVGDSTEAANATYYSIKHGLERILVS
;
A
#
# COMPACT_ATOMS: atom_id res chain seq x y z
N MET A 1 -12.00 27.20 47.27
CA MET A 1 -10.97 26.30 46.72
C MET A 1 -11.47 25.78 45.39
N LYS A 2 -10.84 26.16 44.27
CA LYS A 2 -11.19 25.64 42.93
C LYS A 2 -10.52 24.28 42.76
N HIS A 3 -11.30 23.22 42.61
CA HIS A 3 -10.79 21.94 42.15
C HIS A 3 -10.37 22.09 40.69
N SER A 4 -9.08 21.98 40.44
CA SER A 4 -8.52 21.85 39.10
C SER A 4 -8.92 20.49 38.55
N GLU A 5 -9.77 20.47 37.53
CA GLU A 5 -9.99 19.30 36.68
C GLU A 5 -8.67 18.96 36.01
N ILE A 6 -8.04 17.87 36.45
CA ILE A 6 -6.96 17.23 35.71
C ILE A 6 -7.62 16.64 34.48
N GLY A 7 -7.58 17.40 33.37
CA GLY A 7 -8.02 16.92 32.07
C GLY A 7 -7.26 15.65 31.73
N SER A 8 -7.93 14.51 31.88
CA SER A 8 -7.44 13.22 31.43
C SER A 8 -7.18 13.34 29.94
N ARG A 9 -5.90 13.32 29.54
CA ARG A 9 -5.53 13.25 28.11
C ARG A 9 -6.31 12.07 27.52
N PRO A 10 -7.12 12.29 26.47
CA PRO A 10 -7.87 11.19 25.88
C PRO A 10 -6.89 10.10 25.43
N THR A 11 -7.09 8.89 25.94
CA THR A 11 -6.28 7.73 25.57
C THR A 11 -6.59 7.41 24.11
N LEU A 12 -5.68 7.75 23.20
CA LEU A 12 -5.81 7.44 21.78
C LEU A 12 -6.06 5.94 21.59
N SER A 13 -6.98 5.59 20.68
CA SER A 13 -7.22 4.19 20.34
C SER A 13 -5.97 3.55 19.73
N GLY A 14 -5.89 2.21 19.72
CA GLY A 14 -4.79 1.52 19.05
C GLY A 14 -4.65 1.90 17.57
N LYS A 15 -5.77 2.16 16.89
CA LYS A 15 -5.81 2.61 15.50
C LYS A 15 -5.29 4.03 15.32
N ASP A 16 -5.64 4.95 16.21
CA ASP A 16 -5.14 6.33 16.16
C ASP A 16 -3.62 6.38 16.39
N ARG A 17 -3.11 5.60 17.36
CA ARG A 17 -1.67 5.50 17.62
C ARG A 17 -0.92 4.93 16.42
N MET A 18 -1.44 3.86 15.81
CA MET A 18 -0.84 3.29 14.61
C MET A 18 -0.89 4.29 13.44
N THR A 19 -2.01 4.99 13.26
CA THR A 19 -2.15 6.03 12.22
C THR A 19 -1.06 7.09 12.34
N GLN A 20 -0.87 7.62 13.54
CA GLN A 20 0.17 8.63 13.81
C GLN A 20 1.58 8.07 13.56
N ALA A 21 1.85 6.83 13.97
CA ALA A 21 3.14 6.18 13.74
C ALA A 21 3.45 6.02 12.24
N LEU A 22 2.48 5.55 11.44
CA LEU A 22 2.66 5.39 10.00
C LEU A 22 2.84 6.73 9.28
N LEU A 23 2.07 7.76 9.66
CA LEU A 23 2.24 9.11 9.12
C LEU A 23 3.63 9.67 9.40
N ALA A 24 4.14 9.48 10.62
CA ALA A 24 5.45 9.96 11.01
C ALA A 24 6.58 9.23 10.27
N HIS A 25 6.41 7.92 10.03
CA HIS A 25 7.39 7.06 9.38
C HIS A 25 7.43 7.26 7.86
N VAL A 26 6.28 7.23 7.18
CA VAL A 26 6.22 7.31 5.71
C VAL A 26 6.19 8.76 5.22
N ARG A 27 5.44 9.63 5.91
CA ARG A 27 5.08 10.99 5.44
C ARG A 27 4.46 10.92 4.04
N PRO A 28 3.31 10.25 3.88
CA PRO A 28 2.77 9.92 2.58
C PRO A 28 2.40 11.18 1.80
N THR A 29 2.78 11.20 0.52
CA THR A 29 2.32 12.21 -0.43
C THR A 29 1.21 11.66 -1.33
N HIS A 30 1.04 10.34 -1.37
CA HIS A 30 0.04 9.66 -2.17
C HIS A 30 -0.60 8.49 -1.43
N PHE A 31 -1.87 8.26 -1.73
CA PHE A 31 -2.58 7.01 -1.47
C PHE A 31 -2.84 6.31 -2.80
N ILE A 32 -2.54 5.01 -2.83
CA ILE A 32 -2.75 4.17 -4.01
C ILE A 32 -3.66 3.02 -3.61
N THR A 33 -4.71 2.79 -4.39
CA THR A 33 -5.52 1.58 -4.28
C THR A 33 -5.21 0.68 -5.48
N LEU A 34 -4.74 -0.54 -5.23
CA LEU A 34 -4.52 -1.55 -6.26
C LEU A 34 -5.60 -2.62 -6.16
N SER A 35 -6.34 -2.82 -7.24
CA SER A 35 -7.35 -3.88 -7.32
C SER A 35 -6.71 -5.23 -7.59
N LEU A 36 -7.03 -6.24 -6.77
CA LEU A 36 -6.41 -7.56 -6.82
C LEU A 36 -7.35 -8.61 -7.43
N CYS A 37 -6.76 -9.54 -8.17
CA CYS A 37 -7.46 -10.73 -8.63
C CYS A 37 -7.86 -11.61 -7.42
N GLN A 38 -9.12 -12.09 -7.42
CA GLN A 38 -9.58 -13.09 -6.43
C GLN A 38 -8.97 -14.46 -6.68
N ALA A 39 -8.84 -14.84 -7.95
CA ALA A 39 -8.22 -16.08 -8.36
C ALA A 39 -7.50 -15.90 -9.69
N ARG A 40 -6.51 -16.75 -9.94
CA ARG A 40 -5.76 -16.78 -11.19
C ARG A 40 -5.50 -18.18 -11.65
N GLN A 41 -5.48 -18.36 -12.96
CA GLN A 41 -5.07 -19.61 -13.56
C GLN A 41 -3.54 -19.69 -13.56
N ILE A 42 -3.00 -20.79 -13.01
CA ILE A 42 -1.57 -21.09 -13.00
C ILE A 42 -1.31 -22.43 -13.69
N GLN A 43 -0.11 -22.60 -14.22
CA GLN A 43 0.32 -23.86 -14.81
C GLN A 43 0.60 -24.89 -13.70
N GLY A 44 -0.03 -26.05 -13.80
CA GLY A 44 0.19 -27.19 -12.93
C GLY A 44 1.31 -28.11 -13.44
N GLU A 45 1.68 -29.08 -12.60
CA GLU A 45 2.84 -29.97 -12.81
C GLU A 45 2.76 -30.86 -14.06
N HIS A 46 1.57 -31.09 -14.61
CA HIS A 46 1.34 -31.97 -15.75
C HIS A 46 0.76 -31.26 -16.98
N HIS A 47 1.21 -30.03 -17.28
CA HIS A 47 0.69 -29.19 -18.37
C HIS A 47 -0.81 -28.83 -18.28
N GLY A 48 -1.49 -29.22 -17.20
CA GLY A 48 -2.83 -28.76 -16.87
C GLY A 48 -2.82 -27.36 -16.24
N TYR A 49 -3.97 -26.70 -16.23
CA TYR A 49 -4.13 -25.43 -15.53
C TYR A 49 -4.93 -25.64 -14.24
N THR A 50 -4.56 -24.95 -13.16
CA THR A 50 -5.32 -24.90 -11.92
C THR A 50 -5.63 -23.47 -11.52
N TRP A 51 -6.74 -23.28 -10.79
CA TRP A 51 -7.11 -21.99 -10.24
C TRP A 51 -6.51 -21.82 -8.85
N LEU A 52 -5.57 -20.89 -8.72
CA LEU A 52 -5.04 -20.46 -7.45
C LEU A 52 -5.90 -19.31 -6.91
N GLN A 53 -6.50 -19.52 -5.75
CA GLN A 53 -7.19 -18.46 -5.00
C GLN A 53 -6.16 -17.55 -4.33
N GLY A 54 -6.42 -16.26 -4.34
CA GLY A 54 -5.61 -15.30 -3.60
C GLY A 54 -5.87 -15.42 -2.09
N ASP A 55 -4.82 -15.15 -1.32
CA ASP A 55 -4.85 -15.13 0.13
C ASP A 55 -3.92 -14.05 0.67
N ASP A 56 -3.90 -13.89 1.99
CA ASP A 56 -3.12 -12.85 2.67
C ASP A 56 -1.62 -12.96 2.39
N THR A 57 -1.09 -14.17 2.19
CA THR A 57 0.34 -14.38 1.85
C THR A 57 0.62 -13.92 0.44
N ILE A 58 -0.22 -14.30 -0.51
CA ILE A 58 -0.14 -13.87 -1.90
C ILE A 58 -0.23 -12.35 -1.97
N TYR A 59 -1.22 -11.73 -1.33
CA TYR A 59 -1.43 -10.29 -1.39
C TYR A 59 -0.32 -9.49 -0.70
N SER A 60 0.25 -10.02 0.39
CA SER A 60 1.46 -9.46 0.99
C SER A 60 2.66 -9.51 0.03
N ASN A 61 2.84 -10.63 -0.68
CA ASN A 61 3.89 -10.76 -1.69
C ASN A 61 3.65 -9.85 -2.91
N VAL A 62 2.40 -9.59 -3.27
CA VAL A 62 2.05 -8.60 -4.31
C VAL A 62 2.50 -7.21 -3.89
N HIS A 63 2.22 -6.79 -2.65
CA HIS A 63 2.72 -5.53 -2.11
C HIS A 63 4.26 -5.44 -2.20
N LEU A 64 4.98 -6.45 -1.67
CA LEU A 64 6.44 -6.44 -1.65
C LEU A 64 7.06 -6.41 -3.06
N SER A 65 6.54 -7.22 -3.97
CA SER A 65 7.03 -7.28 -5.37
C SER A 65 6.70 -6.00 -6.14
N PHE A 66 5.52 -5.41 -5.91
CA PHE A 66 5.12 -4.13 -6.46
C PHE A 66 6.06 -3.02 -5.98
N MET A 67 6.24 -2.88 -4.66
CA MET A 67 7.08 -1.84 -4.08
C MET A 67 8.54 -1.98 -4.49
N ARG A 68 9.07 -3.21 -4.59
CA ARG A 68 10.43 -3.45 -5.09
C ARG A 68 10.58 -3.02 -6.54
N SER A 69 9.61 -3.36 -7.38
CA SER A 69 9.63 -3.01 -8.81
C SER A 69 9.47 -1.50 -9.03
N LEU A 70 8.57 -0.85 -8.28
CA LEU A 70 8.36 0.58 -8.31
C LEU A 70 9.63 1.33 -7.85
N SER A 71 10.21 0.91 -6.73
CA SER A 71 11.44 1.50 -6.21
C SER A 71 12.59 1.34 -7.19
N LYS A 72 12.75 0.16 -7.81
CA LYS A 72 13.74 -0.07 -8.87
C LYS A 72 13.55 0.86 -10.07
N ARG A 73 12.31 1.06 -10.50
CA ARG A 73 11.99 1.90 -11.66
C ARG A 73 12.31 3.38 -11.42
N LEU A 74 12.09 3.84 -10.19
CA LEU A 74 12.27 5.23 -9.79
C LEU A 74 13.69 5.54 -9.28
N THR A 75 14.52 4.52 -9.10
CA THR A 75 15.90 4.67 -8.61
C THR A 75 16.89 4.58 -9.77
N PRO A 76 17.91 5.47 -9.84
CA PRO A 76 19.00 5.33 -10.79
C PRO A 76 19.66 3.95 -10.70
N ARG A 77 19.93 3.32 -11.85
CA ARG A 77 20.44 1.94 -11.91
C ARG A 77 21.65 1.68 -11.01
N VAL A 78 22.61 2.60 -10.98
CA VAL A 78 23.83 2.50 -10.16
C VAL A 78 23.50 2.44 -8.67
N ALA A 79 22.52 3.23 -8.20
CA ALA A 79 22.09 3.21 -6.80
C ALA A 79 21.30 1.93 -6.48
N TRP A 80 20.46 1.47 -7.41
CA TRP A 80 19.72 0.22 -7.25
C TRP A 80 20.65 -0.98 -7.12
N ASP A 81 21.61 -1.11 -8.02
CA ASP A 81 22.53 -2.27 -8.06
C ASP A 81 23.39 -2.36 -6.79
N ARG A 82 23.66 -1.22 -6.13
CA ARG A 82 24.45 -1.17 -4.90
C ARG A 82 23.62 -1.31 -3.62
N TYR A 83 22.47 -0.64 -3.53
CA TYR A 83 21.74 -0.49 -2.26
C TYR A 83 20.32 -1.06 -2.26
N GLN A 84 19.72 -1.28 -3.44
CA GLN A 84 18.33 -1.69 -3.61
C GLN A 84 17.36 -0.89 -2.71
N PRO A 85 17.41 0.46 -2.73
CA PRO A 85 16.63 1.27 -1.81
C PRO A 85 15.14 1.03 -2.03
N MET A 86 14.41 0.89 -0.94
CA MET A 86 12.96 0.76 -0.96
C MET A 86 12.33 2.13 -0.67
N LEU A 87 11.30 2.49 -1.43
CA LEU A 87 10.50 3.67 -1.12
C LEU A 87 9.76 3.46 0.19
N PRO A 88 9.79 4.44 1.12
CA PRO A 88 9.00 4.37 2.34
C PRO A 88 7.53 4.18 2.00
N SER A 89 6.95 3.10 2.49
CA SER A 89 5.56 2.81 2.25
C SER A 89 4.93 1.99 3.36
N THR A 90 3.60 2.10 3.44
CA THR A 90 2.78 1.21 4.23
C THR A 90 1.67 0.66 3.36
N CYS A 91 1.21 -0.54 3.68
CA CYS A 91 0.14 -1.18 2.95
C CYS A 91 -0.83 -1.88 3.90
N ALA A 92 -2.12 -1.72 3.65
CA ALA A 92 -3.17 -2.53 4.26
C ALA A 92 -3.85 -3.40 3.20
N VAL A 93 -4.04 -4.68 3.51
CA VAL A 93 -4.79 -5.62 2.66
C VAL A 93 -6.26 -5.58 3.07
N GLU A 94 -7.11 -5.04 2.20
CA GLU A 94 -8.56 -5.15 2.32
C GLU A 94 -9.04 -6.46 1.67
N GLY A 95 -9.91 -7.18 2.37
CA GLY A 95 -10.45 -8.46 1.92
C GLY A 95 -9.66 -9.65 2.44
N GLY A 96 -9.29 -10.57 1.55
CA GLY A 96 -8.60 -11.83 1.84
C GLY A 96 -9.27 -13.02 1.13
N LYS A 97 -9.04 -14.24 1.62
CA LYS A 97 -9.62 -15.48 1.05
C LYS A 97 -11.15 -15.46 0.89
N HIS A 98 -11.85 -14.68 1.72
CA HIS A 98 -13.31 -14.55 1.72
C HIS A 98 -13.80 -13.13 1.34
N GLY A 99 -12.92 -12.28 0.82
CA GLY A 99 -13.25 -10.91 0.44
C GLY A 99 -14.08 -10.84 -0.83
N VAL A 100 -15.16 -10.04 -0.81
CA VAL A 100 -15.96 -9.72 -2.02
C VAL A 100 -15.17 -8.82 -2.99
N ARG A 101 -14.26 -8.01 -2.45
CA ARG A 101 -13.27 -7.20 -3.19
C ARG A 101 -11.95 -7.30 -2.45
N ASN A 102 -10.85 -7.42 -3.20
CA ASN A 102 -9.52 -7.48 -2.65
C ASN A 102 -8.73 -6.29 -3.15
N HIS A 103 -8.25 -5.45 -2.23
CA HIS A 103 -7.48 -4.26 -2.56
C HIS A 103 -6.22 -4.18 -1.70
N LEU A 104 -5.15 -3.65 -2.28
CA LEU A 104 -4.05 -3.11 -1.51
C LEU A 104 -4.25 -1.60 -1.39
N HIS A 105 -4.31 -1.11 -0.15
CA HIS A 105 -4.33 0.31 0.16
C HIS A 105 -2.92 0.71 0.58
N LEU A 106 -2.20 1.44 -0.27
CA LEU A 106 -0.83 1.86 -0.03
C LEU A 106 -0.78 3.34 0.33
N SER A 107 0.06 3.67 1.31
CA SER A 107 0.52 5.04 1.58
C SER A 107 1.98 5.12 1.19
N ILE A 108 2.36 6.08 0.35
CA ILE A 108 3.72 6.18 -0.19
C ILE A 108 4.18 7.63 -0.25
N ALA A 109 5.49 7.84 -0.03
CA ALA A 109 6.15 9.11 -0.28
C ALA A 109 6.79 9.12 -1.67
N LYS A 110 6.29 9.99 -2.55
CA LYS A 110 6.92 10.29 -3.85
C LYS A 110 8.32 10.89 -3.62
N PRO A 111 9.36 10.41 -4.30
CA PRO A 111 10.66 11.07 -4.30
C PRO A 111 10.57 12.53 -4.78
N TYR A 112 11.40 13.40 -4.19
CA TYR A 112 11.36 14.84 -4.50
C TYR A 112 11.84 15.15 -5.93
N ASP A 113 12.73 14.33 -6.47
CA ASP A 113 13.38 14.45 -7.78
C ASP A 113 12.57 13.82 -8.93
N VAL A 114 11.47 13.13 -8.63
CA VAL A 114 10.59 12.50 -9.62
C VAL A 114 9.39 13.39 -9.91
N SER A 115 9.06 13.63 -11.19
CA SER A 115 7.86 14.39 -11.56
C SER A 115 6.57 13.66 -11.18
N GLU A 116 5.47 14.39 -11.02
CA GLU A 116 4.17 13.78 -10.70
C GLU A 116 3.70 12.82 -11.82
N GLU A 117 3.93 13.21 -13.07
CA GLU A 117 3.60 12.41 -14.25
C GLU A 117 4.41 11.11 -14.28
N ASP A 118 5.73 11.19 -14.11
CA ASP A 118 6.61 10.01 -14.09
C ASP A 118 6.27 9.07 -12.94
N PHE A 119 5.91 9.62 -11.77
CA PHE A 119 5.53 8.82 -10.61
C PHE A 119 4.25 8.02 -10.87
N ARG A 120 3.20 8.69 -11.38
CA ARG A 120 1.93 8.04 -11.72
C ARG A 120 2.10 7.01 -12.83
N MET A 121 2.85 7.34 -13.87
CA MET A 121 3.17 6.41 -14.96
C MET A 121 3.93 5.20 -14.43
N ALA A 122 4.93 5.40 -13.57
CA ALA A 122 5.69 4.32 -12.95
C ALA A 122 4.81 3.37 -12.13
N ILE A 123 3.84 3.90 -11.37
CA ILE A 123 2.85 3.11 -10.62
C ILE A 123 2.01 2.27 -11.58
N CYS A 124 1.41 2.88 -12.61
CA CYS A 124 0.57 2.17 -13.57
C CYS A 124 1.34 1.09 -14.35
N CYS A 125 2.55 1.39 -14.82
CA CYS A 125 3.41 0.41 -15.49
C CYS A 125 3.83 -0.74 -14.57
N THR A 126 4.05 -0.45 -13.28
CA THR A 126 4.40 -1.48 -12.30
C THR A 126 3.20 -2.37 -11.98
N ALA A 127 2.00 -1.79 -11.89
CA ALA A 127 0.75 -2.51 -11.71
C ALA A 127 0.45 -3.46 -12.89
N ALA A 128 0.57 -2.95 -14.13
CA ALA A 128 0.33 -3.74 -15.35
C ALA A 128 1.29 -4.94 -15.50
N GLY A 129 2.50 -4.85 -14.92
CA GLY A 129 3.46 -5.94 -14.89
C GLY A 129 3.23 -6.95 -13.76
N ASN A 130 2.35 -6.67 -12.81
CA ASN A 130 2.07 -7.56 -11.69
C ASN A 130 0.88 -8.44 -12.02
N PRO A 131 1.05 -9.77 -12.02
CA PRO A 131 0.04 -10.63 -12.59
C PRO A 131 -1.16 -10.82 -11.64
N TRP A 132 -1.06 -10.45 -10.36
CA TRP A 132 -2.14 -10.49 -9.37
C TRP A 132 -2.92 -9.18 -9.23
N ILE A 133 -2.45 -8.11 -9.87
CA ILE A 133 -3.20 -6.86 -9.96
C ILE A 133 -4.13 -6.97 -11.18
N MET A 134 -5.36 -6.52 -11.01
CA MET A 134 -6.33 -6.49 -12.11
C MET A 134 -5.83 -5.61 -13.25
N ASN A 135 -6.29 -5.88 -14.47
CA ASN A 135 -6.05 -5.00 -15.61
C ASN A 135 -7.30 -4.14 -15.88
N GLY A 136 -7.09 -2.94 -16.44
CA GLY A 136 -8.16 -2.04 -16.88
C GLY A 136 -8.26 -0.76 -16.07
N GLU A 137 -9.31 0.02 -16.35
CA GLU A 137 -9.53 1.38 -15.82
C GLU A 137 -9.54 1.43 -14.28
N TYR A 138 -10.06 0.39 -13.63
CA TYR A 138 -10.21 0.34 -12.17
C TYR A 138 -9.09 -0.47 -11.47
N ALA A 139 -8.00 -0.76 -12.18
CA ALA A 139 -6.86 -1.50 -11.63
C ALA A 139 -6.09 -0.70 -10.56
N VAL A 140 -5.96 0.60 -10.79
CA VAL A 140 -5.13 1.50 -10.00
C VAL A 140 -5.88 2.81 -9.80
N ASP A 141 -6.09 3.20 -8.55
CA ASP A 141 -6.51 4.54 -8.17
C ASP A 141 -5.34 5.24 -7.45
N ILE A 142 -5.04 6.49 -7.83
CA ILE A 142 -3.91 7.26 -7.27
C ILE A 142 -4.41 8.64 -6.84
N LYS A 143 -4.39 8.87 -5.53
CA LYS A 143 -4.80 10.12 -4.92
C LYS A 143 -3.61 10.85 -4.30
N THR A 144 -3.39 12.10 -4.68
CA THR A 144 -2.41 12.97 -4.03
C THR A 144 -2.98 13.47 -2.70
N VAL A 145 -2.13 13.57 -1.69
CA VAL A 145 -2.48 14.09 -0.37
C VAL A 145 -2.39 15.61 -0.39
N GLY A 146 -3.52 16.28 -0.21
CA GLY A 146 -3.61 17.74 -0.17
C GLY A 146 -3.17 18.34 1.17
N ASP A 147 -3.45 17.66 2.28
CA ASP A 147 -3.08 18.11 3.62
C ASP A 147 -2.94 16.98 4.66
N SER A 148 -2.51 17.36 5.87
CA SER A 148 -2.29 16.44 6.99
C SER A 148 -3.57 15.78 7.52
N THR A 149 -4.73 16.41 7.37
CA THR A 149 -6.03 15.84 7.78
C THR A 149 -6.44 14.75 6.81
N GLU A 150 -6.28 14.99 5.52
CA GLU A 150 -6.49 13.99 4.48
C GLU A 150 -5.55 12.80 4.64
N ALA A 151 -4.26 13.06 4.93
CA ALA A 151 -3.29 12.02 5.25
C ALA A 151 -3.76 11.13 6.41
N ALA A 152 -4.21 11.75 7.50
CA ALA A 152 -4.70 11.03 8.67
C ALA A 152 -5.96 10.21 8.38
N ASN A 153 -6.93 10.79 7.68
CA ASN A 153 -8.18 10.12 7.36
C ASN A 153 -7.98 8.91 6.44
N ALA A 154 -7.18 9.05 5.40
CA ALA A 154 -6.92 7.97 4.47
C ALA A 154 -6.05 6.87 5.11
N THR A 155 -5.02 7.22 5.88
CA THR A 155 -4.22 6.23 6.64
C THR A 155 -5.08 5.49 7.66
N TYR A 156 -5.93 6.20 8.40
CA TYR A 156 -6.87 5.61 9.35
C TYR A 156 -7.87 4.69 8.66
N TYR A 157 -8.38 5.08 7.48
CA TYR A 157 -9.27 4.25 6.68
C TYR A 157 -8.57 2.93 6.28
N SER A 158 -7.36 2.98 5.74
CA SER A 158 -6.58 1.78 5.40
C SER A 158 -6.36 0.89 6.63
N ILE A 159 -6.03 1.47 7.78
CA ILE A 159 -5.89 0.75 9.05
C ILE A 159 -7.21 0.11 9.49
N LYS A 160 -8.34 0.83 9.39
CA LYS A 160 -9.64 0.32 9.83
C LYS A 160 -10.00 -0.99 9.14
N HIS A 161 -9.63 -1.13 7.87
CA HIS A 161 -9.95 -2.28 7.02
C HIS A 161 -8.89 -3.39 7.05
N GLY A 162 -7.71 -3.16 7.63
CA GLY A 162 -6.62 -4.14 7.58
C GLY A 162 -5.52 -3.95 8.64
N LEU A 163 -5.84 -3.46 9.86
CA LEU A 163 -4.86 -3.20 10.93
C LEU A 163 -3.95 -4.40 11.21
N GLU A 164 -4.51 -5.61 11.19
CA GLU A 164 -3.78 -6.86 11.44
C GLU A 164 -2.83 -7.24 10.28
N ARG A 165 -2.93 -6.55 9.14
CA ARG A 165 -2.27 -6.86 7.88
C ARG A 165 -1.47 -5.68 7.34
N ILE A 166 -0.97 -4.84 8.24
CA ILE A 166 -0.14 -3.70 7.87
C ILE A 166 1.28 -4.17 7.61
N LEU A 167 1.78 -3.87 6.41
CA LEU A 167 3.17 -4.03 6.04
C LEU A 167 3.84 -2.66 6.05
N VAL A 168 5.04 -2.59 6.61
CA VAL A 168 5.87 -1.38 6.67
C VAL A 168 7.22 -1.69 6.05
N SER A 169 7.66 -0.86 5.11
CA SER A 169 8.93 -1.01 4.40
C SER A 169 9.67 0.31 4.27
#